data_AF-A0A818AP51-F1
#
_entry.id   AF-A0A818AP51-F1
#
_cell.length_a   1.000
_cell.length_b   1.000
_cell.length_c   1.000
_cell.angle_alpha   90.00
_cell.angle_beta   90.00
_cell.angle_gamma   90.00
#
_symmetry.space_group_name_H-M   'P 1'
#
loop_
_entity.id
_entity.type
_entity.pdbx_description
1 polymer ?
#
loop_
_entity_poly.entity_id
_entity_poly.type
_entity_poly.pdbx_seq_one_letter_code
_entity_poly.pdbx_strand_id
1 'polypeptide(L)' 'MDQFQTLYYDYCKTYYVEPNETILGEIQKVSNGDNQTKSFNLSSLNIPEAQYTVLGKLFSHDFLYTSIHLNDCNLSSE' A
#
# COMPACT_ATOMS: atom_id res chain seq x y z
N MET A 1 -1.04 -0.30 -17.53
CA MET A 1 -0.61 -0.20 -16.12
C MET A 1 -1.86 -0.20 -15.28
N ASP A 2 -1.84 -0.89 -14.14
CA ASP A 2 -2.92 -0.84 -13.17
C ASP A 2 -3.08 0.59 -12.63
N GLN A 3 -4.31 1.12 -12.62
CA GLN A 3 -4.61 2.46 -12.11
C GLN A 3 -4.15 2.63 -10.66
N PHE A 4 -4.23 1.58 -9.84
CA PHE A 4 -3.81 1.64 -8.44
C PHE A 4 -2.30 1.76 -8.28
N GLN A 5 -1.54 1.02 -9.09
CA GLN A 5 -0.08 1.10 -9.11
C GLN A 5 0.40 2.47 -9.58
N THR A 6 -0.24 3.04 -10.61
CA THR A 6 0.08 4.40 -11.06
C THR A 6 -0.18 5.42 -9.95
N LEU A 7 -1.32 5.33 -9.26
CA LEU A 7 -1.66 6.22 -8.16
C LEU A 7 -0.66 6.13 -6.98
N TYR A 8 -0.18 4.93 -6.67
CA TYR A 8 0.88 4.75 -5.68
C TYR A 8 2.17 5.49 -6.04
N TYR A 9 2.65 5.38 -7.28
CA TYR A 9 3.83 6.12 -7.74
C TYR A 9 3.62 7.64 -7.68
N ASP A 10 2.42 8.12 -8.03
CA ASP A 10 2.10 9.54 -7.97
C ASP A 10 2.14 10.07 -6.52
N TYR A 11 1.66 9.29 -5.54
CA TYR A 11 1.76 9.67 -4.14
C TYR A 11 3.19 9.58 -3.60
N CYS A 12 3.95 8.54 -3.93
CA CYS A 12 5.38 8.47 -3.62
C CYS A 12 6.11 9.73 -4.08
N LYS A 13 5.89 10.16 -5.33
CA LYS A 13 6.48 11.38 -5.88
C LYS A 13 5.98 12.65 -5.16
N THR A 14 4.69 12.73 -4.87
CA THR A 14 4.07 13.88 -4.21
C THR A 14 4.60 14.10 -2.79
N TYR A 15 4.87 13.01 -2.07
CA TYR A 15 5.34 13.05 -0.68
C TYR A 15 6.86 12.88 -0.54
N TYR A 16 7.61 12.87 -1.64
CA TYR A 16 9.07 12.68 -1.65
C TYR A 16 9.50 11.37 -0.96
N VAL A 17 8.75 10.30 -1.19
CA VAL A 17 8.98 8.96 -0.64
C VAL A 17 9.36 8.02 -1.78
N GLU A 18 10.49 7.33 -1.65
CA GLU A 18 10.90 6.31 -2.61
C GLU A 18 9.92 5.14 -2.62
N PRO A 19 9.49 4.61 -3.77
CA PRO A 19 8.59 3.45 -3.81
C PRO A 19 9.20 2.22 -3.11
N ASN A 20 8.44 1.62 -2.18
CA ASN A 20 8.83 0.37 -1.53
C ASN A 20 8.43 -0.86 -2.37
N GLU A 21 9.37 -1.79 -2.58
CA GLU A 21 9.16 -3.01 -3.37
C GLU A 21 8.15 -3.98 -2.76
N THR A 22 8.07 -4.06 -1.43
CA THR A 22 7.10 -4.94 -0.77
C THR A 22 5.67 -4.44 -0.96
N ILE A 23 5.46 -3.13 -0.87
CA ILE A 23 4.16 -2.51 -1.20
C ILE A 23 3.80 -2.76 -2.67
N LEU A 24 4.74 -2.61 -3.59
CA LEU A 24 4.51 -2.90 -5.01
C LEU A 24 4.12 -4.37 -5.24
N GLY A 25 4.74 -5.30 -4.51
CA GLY A 25 4.39 -6.72 -4.55
C GLY A 25 2.94 -6.98 -4.11
N GLU A 26 2.50 -6.34 -3.02
CA GLU A 26 1.11 -6.45 -2.56
C GLU A 26 0.11 -5.81 -3.53
N ILE A 27 0.48 -4.69 -4.17
CA ILE A 27 -0.32 -4.06 -5.22
C ILE A 27 -0.53 -5.02 -6.39
N GLN A 28 0.56 -5.61 -6.89
CA GLN A 28 0.54 -6.50 -8.05
C GLN A 28 -0.27 -7.78 -7.83
N LYS A 29 -0.30 -8.31 -6.60
CA LYS A 29 -1.12 -9.49 -6.27
C LYS A 29 -2.60 -9.26 -6.59
N VAL A 30 -3.09 -8.07 -6.29
CA VAL A 30 -4.47 -7.69 -6.54
C VAL A 30 -4.72 -7.33 -8.01
N SER A 31 -3.75 -6.66 -8.66
CA SER A 31 -3.77 -6.37 -10.09
C SER A 31 -3.91 -7.60 -10.99
N ASN A 32 -3.29 -8.71 -10.58
CA ASN A 32 -3.22 -9.94 -11.37
C ASN A 32 -4.48 -10.82 -11.28
N GLY A 33 -5.57 -10.32 -10.72
CA GLY A 33 -6.87 -10.97 -10.77
C GLY A 33 -7.09 -12.07 -9.73
N ASP A 34 -6.29 -12.10 -8.65
CA ASP A 34 -6.63 -12.87 -7.46
C ASP A 34 -7.80 -12.20 -6.71
N ASN A 35 -8.98 -12.27 -7.32
CA ASN A 35 -10.22 -11.73 -6.77
C ASN A 35 -10.65 -12.42 -5.46
N GLN A 36 -9.96 -13.48 -5.04
CA GLN A 36 -10.23 -14.16 -3.76
C GLN A 36 -9.57 -13.44 -2.57
N THR A 37 -8.56 -12.59 -2.82
CA THR A 37 -7.90 -11.83 -1.77
C THR A 37 -7.83 -10.35 -2.12
N LYS A 38 -8.97 -9.65 -1.97
CA LYS A 38 -9.01 -8.18 -1.84
C LYS A 38 -8.41 -7.70 -0.50
N SER A 39 -7.33 -8.34 -0.07
CA SER A 39 -6.65 -8.11 1.19
C SER A 39 -5.26 -7.56 0.91
N PHE A 40 -4.95 -6.41 1.49
CA PHE A 40 -3.61 -5.84 1.48
C PHE A 40 -2.91 -6.23 2.79
N ASN A 41 -1.78 -6.93 2.73
CA ASN A 41 -1.14 -7.43 3.95
C ASN A 41 0.32 -6.98 4.08
N LEU A 42 0.57 -6.15 5.10
CA LEU A 42 1.92 -5.73 5.47
C LEU A 42 2.33 -6.21 6.86
N SER A 43 1.61 -7.18 7.41
CA SER A 43 1.82 -7.61 8.79
C SER A 43 3.26 -8.05 9.03
N SER A 44 3.83 -7.65 10.15
CA SER A 44 5.20 -7.94 10.59
C SER A 44 6.30 -7.38 9.67
N LEU A 45 5.97 -6.48 8.74
CA LEU A 45 6.96 -5.78 7.92
C LEU A 45 7.42 -4.50 8.58
N ASN A 46 8.74 -4.27 8.55
CA ASN A 46 9.33 -3.01 8.98
C ASN A 46 9.40 -2.04 7.80
N ILE A 47 8.31 -1.30 7.58
CA ILE A 47 8.21 -0.32 6.50
C ILE A 47 8.45 1.08 7.08
N PRO A 48 9.20 1.96 6.39
CA PRO A 48 9.42 3.33 6.84
C PRO A 48 8.10 4.08 7.07
N GLU A 49 8.03 4.90 8.12
CA GLU A 49 6.83 5.66 8.51
C GLU A 49 6.22 6.47 7.36
N ALA A 50 7.08 7.11 6.55
CA ALA A 50 6.65 7.89 5.39
C ALA A 50 5.85 7.09 4.36
N GLN A 51 6.04 5.76 4.30
CA GLN A 51 5.24 4.88 3.44
C GLN A 51 3.81 4.72 3.96
N TYR A 52 3.61 4.70 5.28
CA TYR A 52 2.26 4.61 5.83
C TYR A 52 1.44 5.87 5.52
N THR A 53 2.07 7.04 5.44
CA THR A 53 1.43 8.27 4.95
C THR A 53 0.98 8.12 3.50
N VAL A 54 1.84 7.60 2.63
CA VAL A 54 1.52 7.31 1.22
C VAL A 54 0.35 6.32 1.13
N LEU A 55 0.40 5.22 1.89
CA LEU A 55 -0.65 4.20 1.92
C LEU A 55 -1.99 4.77 2.42
N GLY A 56 -1.98 5.62 3.44
CA GLY A 56 -3.20 6.28 3.92
C GLY A 56 -3.86 7.14 2.84
N LYS A 57 -3.06 7.85 2.03
CA LYS A 57 -3.56 8.63 0.89
C LYS A 57 -4.07 7.73 -0.22
N LEU A 58 -3.31 6.70 -0.54
CA LEU A 58 -3.67 5.69 -1.53
C LEU A 58 -5.02 5.02 -1.20
N PHE A 59 -5.20 4.53 0.03
CA PHE A 59 -6.46 3.88 0.46
C PHE A 59 -7.63 4.85 0.63
N SER A 60 -7.39 6.14 0.83
CA SER A 60 -8.48 7.13 0.80
C SER A 60 -9.05 7.37 -0.59
N HIS A 61 -8.32 6.98 -1.64
CA HIS A 61 -8.70 7.18 -3.04
C HIS A 61 -9.12 5.88 -3.75
N ASP A 62 -8.97 4.72 -3.11
CA ASP A 62 -9.35 3.45 -3.72
C ASP A 62 -10.21 2.55 -2.82
N PHE A 63 -11.21 1.93 -3.45
CA PHE A 63 -12.18 1.02 -2.86
C PHE A 63 -11.91 -0.44 -3.24
N LEU A 64 -10.79 -0.72 -3.90
CA LEU A 64 -10.49 -2.03 -4.47
C LEU A 64 -10.17 -3.08 -3.39
N TYR A 65 -9.55 -2.67 -2.28
CA TYR A 65 -9.26 -3.52 -1.12
C TYR A 65 -10.44 -3.51 -0.13
N THR A 66 -10.88 -4.69 0.28
CA THR A 66 -11.93 -4.87 1.31
C THR A 66 -11.36 -5.20 2.67
N SER A 67 -10.06 -5.48 2.76
CA SER A 67 -9.37 -5.79 4.02
C SER A 67 -7.92 -5.28 3.96
N ILE A 68 -7.46 -4.68 5.05
CA ILE A 68 -6.10 -4.16 5.19
C ILE A 68 -5.55 -4.70 6.50
N HIS A 69 -4.41 -5.40 6.45
CA HIS A 69 -3.76 -6.03 7.60
C HIS A 69 -2.43 -5.31 7.87
N LEU A 70 -2.36 -4.63 9.02
CA LEU A 70 -1.19 -3.87 9.48
C LEU A 70 -0.72 -4.32 10.88
N ASN A 71 -0.75 -5.63 11.15
CA ASN A 71 -0.37 -6.17 12.45
C ASN A 71 1.15 -6.11 12.63
N ASP A 72 1.66 -5.76 13.82
CA ASP A 72 3.10 -5.73 14.12
C ASP A 72 3.93 -4.87 13.14
N CYS A 73 3.31 -3.85 12.53
CA CYS A 73 3.92 -2.93 11.57
C CYS A 73 4.75 -1.80 12.22
N ASN A 74 4.97 -1.86 13.54
CA ASN A 74 5.62 -0.83 14.35
C ASN A 74 5.08 0.59 14.09
N LEU A 75 3.76 0.71 13.96
CA LEU A 75 3.09 2.00 13.76
C LEU A 75 3.28 2.86 15.01
N SER A 76 3.93 4.02 14.84
CA SER A 76 4.01 5.07 15.85
C SER A 76 2.69 5.85 15.93
N SER A 77 2.29 6.21 17.14
CA SER A 77 1.34 7.31 17.35
C SER A 77 2.13 8.61 17.33
N GLU A 78 2.06 9.38 16.26
CA GLU A 78 2.48 10.80 16.31
C GLU A 78 1.68 11.57 17.39
#